data_AF-A0A964Y4J2-F1
#
_entry.id   AF-A0A964Y4J2-F1
#
_cell.length_a   1.000
_cell.length_b   1.000
_cell.length_c   1.000
_cell.angle_alpha   90.00
_cell.angle_beta   90.00
_cell.angle_gamma   90.00
#
_symmetry.space_group_name_H-M   'P 1'
#
loop_
_entity.id
_entity.type
_entity.pdbx_description
1 polymer ?
#
loop_
_entity_poly.entity_id
_entity_poly.type
_entity_poly.pdbx_seq_one_letter_code
_entity_poly.pdbx_strand_id
1 'polypeptide(L)' 'MITIDETSNINPPNYSRTNPYISKIIDKKKLSKAGSTKETYHICLAIDERLRFEPGDSIG' A
#
# COMPACT_ATOMS: atom_id res chain seq x y z
N MET A 1 -5.68 36.62 18.68
CA MET A 1 -4.84 35.43 18.89
C MET A 1 -5.36 34.38 17.93
N ILE A 2 -4.77 34.28 16.73
CA ILE A 2 -5.19 33.32 15.70
C ILE A 2 -4.14 32.22 15.69
N THR A 3 -4.55 31.01 16.05
CA THR A 3 -3.72 29.82 15.97
C THR A 3 -3.50 29.50 14.50
N ILE A 4 -2.25 29.57 14.06
CA ILE A 4 -1.81 29.06 12.77
C ILE A 4 -1.68 27.54 12.91
N ASP A 5 -2.65 26.81 12.36
CA ASP A 5 -2.50 25.37 12.16
C ASP A 5 -1.31 25.15 11.23
N GLU A 6 -0.29 24.46 11.75
CA GLU A 6 0.90 24.06 11.01
C GLU A 6 0.44 23.35 9.74
N THR A 7 0.64 24.01 8.59
CA THR A 7 0.42 23.39 7.29
C THR A 7 1.47 22.29 7.17
N SER A 8 1.10 21.08 7.58
CA SER A 8 1.90 19.89 7.36
C SER A 8 2.26 19.87 5.88
N ASN A 9 3.55 19.84 5.59
CA ASN A 9 4.08 19.84 4.25
C ASN A 9 3.79 18.46 3.65
N ILE A 10 2.53 18.21 3.28
CA ILE A 10 2.08 16.95 2.71
C ILE A 10 2.62 16.94 1.28
N ASN A 11 3.83 16.39 1.12
CA ASN A 11 4.31 16.03 -0.21
C ASN A 11 3.22 15.17 -0.86
N PRO A 12 2.75 15.53 -2.07
CA PRO A 12 1.74 14.75 -2.74
C PRO A 12 2.25 13.31 -2.89
N PRO A 13 1.38 12.29 -2.72
CA PRO A 13 1.81 10.92 -2.90
C PRO A 13 2.37 10.74 -4.32
N ASN A 14 3.55 10.13 -4.42
CA ASN A 14 4.25 9.92 -5.70
C ASN A 14 3.40 9.10 -6.70
N TYR A 15 2.39 8.39 -6.21
CA TYR A 15 1.48 7.56 -6.98
C TYR A 15 0.03 7.92 -6.66
N SER A 16 -0.83 7.78 -7.66
CA SER A 16 -2.25 8.06 -7.55
C SER A 16 -3.07 7.06 -8.35
N ARG A 17 -4.39 7.09 -8.20
CA ARG A 17 -5.30 6.23 -8.96
C ARG A 17 -5.16 6.39 -10.48
N THR A 18 -4.82 7.58 -10.97
CA THR A 18 -4.60 7.86 -12.40
C THR A 18 -3.16 7.69 -12.85
N ASN A 19 -2.21 7.56 -11.90
CA ASN A 19 -0.80 7.27 -12.14
C ASN A 19 -0.29 6.25 -11.09
N PRO A 20 -0.68 4.96 -11.19
CA PRO A 20 -0.37 3.97 -10.18
C PRO A 20 1.07 3.45 -10.30
N TYR A 21 1.61 2.94 -9.20
CA TYR A 21 2.84 2.17 -9.23
C TYR A 21 2.61 0.80 -9.88
N ILE A 22 3.33 0.50 -10.96
CA ILE A 22 3.23 -0.79 -11.65
C ILE A 22 4.26 -1.75 -11.05
N SER A 23 3.77 -2.85 -10.48
CA SER A 23 4.60 -3.88 -9.83
C SER A 23 4.30 -5.29 -10.36
N LYS A 24 5.22 -6.21 -10.10
CA LYS A 24 5.08 -7.64 -10.41
C LYS A 24 4.83 -8.45 -9.13
N ILE A 25 3.94 -9.42 -9.20
CA ILE A 25 3.74 -10.40 -8.11
C ILE A 25 4.95 -11.33 -8.05
N ILE A 26 5.59 -11.42 -6.88
CA ILE A 26 6.69 -12.33 -6.60
C ILE A 26 6.14 -13.64 -6.01
N ASP A 27 5.22 -13.54 -5.05
CA ASP A 27 4.60 -14.70 -4.40
C ASP A 27 3.10 -14.48 -4.21
N LYS A 28 2.35 -15.58 -4.26
CA LYS A 28 0.92 -15.64 -3.99
C LYS A 28 0.60 -16.95 -3.28
N LYS A 29 0.35 -16.86 -1.97
CA LYS A 29 0.02 -18.01 -1.14
C LYS A 29 -1.43 -17.94 -0.66
N LYS A 30 -2.20 -19.00 -0.89
CA LYS A 30 -3.52 -19.14 -0.28
C LYS A 30 -3.36 -19.38 1.22
N LEU A 31 -3.95 -18.50 2.03
CA LEU A 31 -3.97 -18.61 3.49
C LEU A 31 -5.23 -19.31 3.99
N SER A 32 -6.33 -19.28 3.23
CA SER A 32 -7.54 -19.98 3.62
C SER A 32 -7.37 -21.50 3.51
N LYS A 33 -7.89 -22.22 4.51
CA LYS A 33 -7.86 -23.68 4.58
C LYS A 33 -9.08 -24.28 3.87
N ALA A 34 -9.00 -25.58 3.58
CA ALA A 34 -10.14 -26.36 3.08
C ALA A 34 -11.34 -26.22 4.04
N GLY A 35 -12.54 -26.01 3.47
CA GLY A 35 -13.77 -25.78 4.24
C GLY A 35 -14.02 -24.34 4.65
N SER A 36 -13.11 -23.39 4.38
CA SER A 36 -13.41 -21.97 4.55
C SER A 36 -14.26 -21.45 3.40
N THR A 37 -15.32 -20.70 3.71
CA THR A 37 -16.18 -20.03 2.71
C THR A 37 -15.56 -18.76 2.14
N LYS A 38 -14.47 -18.25 2.76
CA LYS A 38 -13.75 -17.06 2.31
C LYS A 38 -12.41 -17.43 1.72
N GLU A 39 -12.01 -16.70 0.69
CA GLU A 39 -10.68 -16.81 0.12
C GLU A 39 -9.80 -15.67 0.63
N THR A 40 -8.64 -16.04 1.17
CA THR A 40 -7.65 -15.08 1.65
C THR A 40 -6.29 -15.47 1.12
N TYR A 41 -5.58 -14.51 0.55
CA TYR A 41 -4.27 -14.69 -0.07
C TYR A 41 -3.26 -13.77 0.60
N HIS A 42 -2.07 -14.31 0.87
CA HIS A 42 -0.87 -13.52 1.10
C HIS A 42 -0.22 -13.25 -0.26
N ILE A 43 0.00 -11.98 -0.59
CA ILE A 43 0.57 -11.56 -1.87
C ILE A 43 1.80 -10.72 -1.59
N CYS A 44 2.92 -11.05 -2.23
CA CYS A 44 4.14 -10.26 -2.18
C CYS A 44 4.38 -9.60 -3.54
N LEU A 45 4.62 -8.30 -3.52
CA LEU A 45 4.86 -7.47 -4.69
C LEU A 45 6.33 -7.09 -4.77
N ALA A 46 6.86 -6.99 -5.99
CA ALA A 46 8.20 -6.48 -6.24
C ALA A 46 8.22 -4.97 -6.09
N ILE A 47 9.04 -4.46 -5.18
CA ILE A 47 9.15 -3.02 -4.91
C ILE A 47 10.60 -2.60 -5.09
N ASP A 48 10.79 -1.45 -5.73
CA ASP A 48 12.06 -0.75 -5.85
C ASP A 48 12.08 0.51 -4.96
N GLU A 49 13.18 1.25 -4.97
CA GLU A 49 13.37 2.42 -4.11
C GLU A 49 12.38 3.57 -4.35
N ARG A 50 11.56 3.49 -5.42
CA ARG A 50 10.60 4.52 -5.80
C ARG A 50 9.32 4.46 -4.95
N LEU A 51 9.02 3.30 -4.35
CA LEU A 51 7.92 3.14 -3.40
C LEU A 51 8.49 2.77 -2.02
N ARG A 52 8.45 3.72 -1.09
CA ARG A 52 8.86 3.54 0.30
C ARG A 52 7.61 3.46 1.17
N PHE A 53 7.66 2.65 2.22
CA PHE A 53 6.55 2.47 3.16
C PHE A 53 7.09 2.23 4.57
N GLU A 54 6.30 2.60 5.56
CA GLU A 54 6.51 2.30 6.97
C GLU A 54 5.42 1.34 7.49
N PRO A 55 5.67 0.63 8.61
CA PRO A 55 4.65 -0.23 9.21
C PRO A 55 3.40 0.56 9.59
N GLY A 56 2.25 0.13 9.07
CA GLY A 56 0.96 0.81 9.25
C GLY A 56 0.47 1.52 7.98
N ASP A 57 1.34 1.75 7.01
CA ASP A 57 0.94 2.26 5.70
C ASP A 57 0.03 1.28 4.97
N SER A 58 -0.89 1.84 4.19
CA SER A 58 -1.86 1.08 3.40
C SER A 58 -1.73 1.45 1.92
N ILE A 59 -2.02 0.48 1.06
CA ILE A 59 -2.01 0.61 -0.40
C ILE A 59 -3.41 0.30 -0.96
N GLY A 60 -3.81 0.97 -2.04
CA GLY A 60 -5.14 0.84 -2.65
C GLY A 60 -5.20 1.33 -4.10
#